data_AF-A0A9W9CWB1-F1
#
_entry.id   AF-A0A9W9CWB1-F1
#
_cell.length_a   1.000
_cell.length_b   1.000
_cell.length_c   1.000
_cell.angle_alpha   90.00
_cell.angle_beta   90.00
_cell.angle_gamma   90.00
#
_symmetry.space_group_name_H-M   'P 1'
#
loop_
_entity.id
_entity.type
_entity.pdbx_description
1 polymer ?
#
loop_
_entity_poly.entity_id
_entity_poly.type
_entity_poly.pdbx_seq_one_letter_code
_entity_poly.pdbx_strand_id
1 'polypeptide(L)'
;MESTYQIFVYLLTVVVLMAATWYAYNEGYADPLIEKMGVFLMKAKAEAEAKEMQAEGMKRGEDFLDSELKGNQQASDIKAGVGSLGGLKKSL
;
A
#
# COMPACT_ATOMS: atom_id res chain seq x y z
N MET A 1 43.09 18.14 29.51
CA MET A 1 43.01 19.24 28.52
C MET A 1 42.80 18.71 27.11
N GLU A 2 43.48 17.63 26.69
CA GLU A 2 43.35 17.02 25.35
C GLU A 2 41.90 16.64 24.96
N SER A 3 41.14 16.03 25.86
CA SER A 3 39.74 15.64 25.63
C SER A 3 38.80 16.82 25.43
N THR A 4 39.01 17.92 26.16
CA THR A 4 38.21 19.14 26.02
C THR A 4 38.41 19.78 24.64
N TYR A 5 39.66 19.85 24.15
CA TYR A 5 39.94 20.34 22.80
C TYR A 5 39.33 19.43 21.72
N GLN A 6 39.43 18.11 21.88
CA GLN A 6 38.76 17.17 20.96
C GLN A 6 37.25 17.40 20.92
N ILE A 7 36.59 17.54 22.07
CA ILE A 7 35.15 17.81 22.14
C ILE A 7 34.80 19.10 21.38
N PHE A 8 35.57 20.18 21.59
CA PHE A 8 35.35 21.43 20.85
C PHE A 8 35.54 21.26 19.35
N VAL A 9 36.58 20.55 18.91
CA VAL A 9 36.82 20.28 17.49
C VAL A 9 35.66 19.48 16.88
N TYR A 10 35.18 18.44 17.56
CA TYR A 10 34.00 17.66 17.10
C TYR A 10 32.73 18.51 17.03
N LEU A 11 32.53 19.39 18.00
CA LEU A 11 31.35 20.25 18.02
C LEU A 11 31.40 21.26 16.87
N LEU A 12 32.59 21.82 16.61
CA LEU A 12 32.82 22.77 15.52
C LEU A 12 32.68 22.09 14.15
N THR A 13 33.20 20.87 13.98
CA THR A 13 33.02 20.12 12.73
C THR A 13 31.56 19.79 12.47
N VAL A 14 30.79 19.39 13.49
CA VAL A 14 29.35 19.14 13.36
C VAL A 14 28.60 20.41 12.95
N VAL A 15 28.92 21.56 13.56
CA VAL A 15 28.28 22.84 13.19
C VAL A 15 28.60 23.22 11.75
N VAL A 16 29.86 23.06 11.31
CA VAL A 16 30.26 23.35 9.92
C VAL A 16 29.55 22.42 8.93
N LEU A 17 29.45 21.13 9.24
CA LEU A 17 28.73 20.17 8.39
C LEU A 17 27.24 20.50 8.29
N MET A 18 26.61 20.89 9.41
CA MET A 18 25.21 21.32 9.40
C MET A 18 25.01 22.57 8.53
N ALA A 19 25.88 23.57 8.68
CA ALA A 19 25.81 24.81 7.90
C ALA A 19 26.03 24.55 6.40
N ALA A 20 27.01 23.72 6.04
CA ALA A 20 27.28 23.34 4.66
C ALA A 20 26.11 22.56 4.04
N THR A 21 25.53 21.62 4.79
CA THR A 21 24.38 20.83 4.33
C THR A 21 23.14 21.70 4.14
N TRP A 22 22.87 22.62 5.08
CA TRP A 22 21.77 23.57 4.99
C TRP A 22 21.91 24.50 3.78
N TYR A 23 23.13 24.99 3.54
CA TYR A 23 23.43 25.84 2.39
C TYR A 23 23.23 25.08 1.07
N ALA A 24 23.79 23.87 0.95
CA ALA A 24 23.64 23.02 -0.24
C ALA A 24 22.17 22.64 -0.52
N TYR A 25 21.36 22.47 0.54
CA TYR A 25 19.92 22.26 0.40
C TYR A 25 19.21 23.49 -0.16
N ASN A 26 19.50 24.69 0.36
CA ASN A 26 18.88 25.94 -0.10
C ASN A 26 19.32 26.37 -1.51
N GLU A 27 20.53 26.03 -1.94
CA GLU A 27 21.01 26.29 -3.29
C GLU A 27 20.43 25.34 -4.35
N GLY A 28 19.61 24.37 -3.95
CA GLY A 28 18.96 23.46 -4.89
C GLY A 28 19.90 22.42 -5.50
N TYR A 29 21.13 22.27 -5.01
CA TYR A 29 22.03 21.18 -5.45
C TYR A 29 21.42 19.79 -5.22
N ALA A 30 20.52 19.69 -4.24
CA ALA A 30 19.76 18.49 -3.97
C ALA A 30 18.50 18.34 -4.85
N ASP A 31 18.03 19.38 -5.54
CA ASP A 31 16.81 19.33 -6.37
C ASP A 31 16.80 18.20 -7.41
N PRO A 32 17.85 17.99 -8.23
CA PRO A 32 17.86 16.89 -9.19
C PRO A 32 17.87 15.51 -8.54
N LEU A 33 18.35 15.39 -7.30
CA LEU A 33 18.31 14.15 -6.52
C LEU A 33 16.94 13.95 -5.87
N ILE A 34 16.35 15.00 -5.31
CA ILE A 34 15.02 14.99 -4.71
C ILE A 34 13.97 14.68 -5.77
N GLU A 35 14.09 15.22 -6.97
CA GLU A 35 13.17 14.91 -8.08
C GLU A 35 13.27 13.43 -8.48
N LYS A 36 14.48 12.89 -8.66
CA LYS A 36 14.67 11.47 -8.98
C LYS A 36 14.16 10.55 -7.87
N MET A 37 14.45 10.88 -6.61
CA MET A 37 13.98 10.13 -5.45
C MET A 37 12.45 10.26 -5.27
N GLY A 38 11.89 11.42 -5.56
CA GLY A 38 10.45 11.69 -5.52
C GLY A 38 9.71 10.92 -6.61
N VAL A 39 10.23 10.88 -7.84
CA VAL A 39 9.69 10.05 -8.93
C VAL A 39 9.79 8.57 -8.58
N PHE A 40 10.89 8.13 -7.97
CA PHE A 40 11.05 6.74 -7.53
C PHE A 40 10.05 6.37 -6.43
N LEU A 41 9.88 7.22 -5.42
CA LEU A 41 8.90 7.03 -4.35
C LEU A 41 7.46 7.05 -4.89
N MET A 42 7.14 7.94 -5.83
CA MET A 42 5.81 7.97 -6.45
C MET A 42 5.56 6.71 -7.28
N LYS A 43 6.55 6.23 -8.04
CA LYS A 43 6.44 4.94 -8.75
C LYS A 43 6.25 3.78 -7.80
N ALA A 44 7.02 3.72 -6.71
CA ALA A 44 6.89 2.68 -5.71
C ALA A 44 5.51 2.70 -5.02
N LYS A 45 5.00 3.89 -4.69
CA LYS A 45 3.63 4.06 -4.17
C LYS A 45 2.59 3.62 -5.18
N ALA A 46 2.72 4.04 -6.44
CA ALA A 46 1.79 3.66 -7.51
C ALA A 46 1.79 2.15 -7.77
N GLU A 47 2.95 1.49 -7.74
CA GLU A 47 3.04 0.04 -7.85
C GLU A 47 2.42 -0.69 -6.66
N ALA A 48 2.58 -0.15 -5.44
CA ALA A 48 1.94 -0.70 -4.24
C ALA A 48 0.41 -0.56 -4.32
N GLU A 49 -0.08 0.61 -4.70
CA GLU A 49 -1.51 0.90 -4.86
C GLU A 49 -2.12 0.07 -6.00
N ALA A 50 -1.42 -0.11 -7.11
CA ALA A 50 -1.83 -0.98 -8.21
C ALA A 50 -1.93 -2.45 -7.76
N LYS A 51 -0.98 -2.94 -6.95
CA LYS A 51 -1.04 -4.30 -6.38
C LYS A 51 -2.19 -4.46 -5.40
N GLU A 52 -2.46 -3.44 -4.59
CA GLU A 52 -3.59 -3.44 -3.66
C GLU A 52 -4.93 -3.49 -4.42
N MET A 53 -5.10 -2.64 -5.44
CA MET A 53 -6.27 -2.67 -6.32
C MET A 53 -6.40 -3.99 -7.08
N GLN A 54 -5.29 -4.59 -7.54
CA GLN A 54 -5.32 -5.89 -8.22
C GLN A 54 -5.75 -7.01 -7.26
N ALA A 55 -5.26 -7.00 -6.02
CA ALA A 55 -5.66 -7.95 -5.00
C ALA A 55 -7.13 -7.79 -4.58
N GLU A 56 -7.60 -6.56 -4.43
CA GLU A 56 -9.01 -6.27 -4.15
C GLU A 56 -9.91 -6.67 -5.33
N GLY A 57 -9.47 -6.41 -6.56
CA GLY A 57 -10.15 -6.83 -7.78
C GLY A 57 -10.24 -8.35 -7.92
N MET A 58 -9.16 -9.08 -7.61
CA MET A 58 -9.17 -10.54 -7.59
C MET A 58 -10.14 -11.08 -6.54
N LYS A 59 -10.10 -10.56 -5.31
CA LYS A 59 -11.04 -10.98 -4.25
C LYS A 59 -12.49 -10.73 -4.64
N ARG A 60 -12.81 -9.54 -5.16
CA ARG A 60 -14.17 -9.26 -5.64
C ARG A 60 -14.56 -10.22 -6.77
N GLY A 61 -13.66 -10.50 -7.70
CA GLY A 61 -13.90 -11.46 -8.79
C GLY A 61 -14.18 -12.88 -8.30
N GLU A 62 -13.41 -13.37 -7.32
CA GLU A 62 -13.64 -14.67 -6.66
C GLU A 62 -15.00 -14.70 -5.94
N ASP A 63 -15.34 -13.64 -5.20
CA ASP A 63 -16.62 -13.52 -4.50
C ASP A 63 -17.82 -13.47 -5.48
N PHE A 64 -17.66 -12.81 -6.63
CA PHE A 64 -18.68 -12.80 -7.69
C PHE A 64 -18.89 -14.20 -8.26
N LEU A 65 -17.81 -14.90 -8.60
CA LEU A 65 -17.88 -16.25 -9.16
C LEU A 65 -18.49 -17.25 -8.17
N ASP A 66 -18.09 -17.20 -6.90
CA ASP A 66 -18.65 -18.04 -5.83
C ASP A 66 -20.14 -17.70 -5.57
N SER A 67 -20.52 -16.42 -5.63
CA SER A 67 -21.91 -15.99 -5.52
C SER A 67 -22.78 -16.51 -6.67
N GLU A 68 -22.28 -16.51 -7.90
CA GLU A 68 -23.00 -17.03 -9.07
C GLU A 68 -23.18 -18.55 -8.99
N LEU A 69 -22.15 -19.28 -8.55
CA LEU A 69 -22.21 -20.73 -8.31
C LEU A 69 -23.19 -21.09 -7.18
N LYS A 70 -23.18 -20.35 -6.07
CA LYS A 70 -24.15 -20.51 -4.97
C LYS A 70 -25.58 -20.21 -5.41
N GLY A 71 -25.80 -19.18 -6.22
CA GLY A 71 -27.13 -18.86 -6.78
C GLY A 71 -27.65 -19.97 -7.69
N ASN A 72 -26.79 -20.55 -8.53
CA ASN A 72 -27.14 -21.70 -9.36
C ASN A 72 -27.42 -22.97 -8.53
N GLN A 73 -26.66 -23.22 -7.46
CA GLN A 73 -26.95 -24.30 -6.52
C GLN A 73 -28.29 -24.08 -5.81
N GLN A 74 -28.55 -22.88 -5.30
CA GLN A 74 -29.83 -22.54 -4.68
C GLN A 74 -31.02 -22.68 -5.65
N ALA A 75 -30.86 -22.26 -6.90
CA ALA A 75 -31.88 -22.43 -7.93
C ALA A 75 -32.14 -23.92 -8.24
N SER A 76 -31.08 -24.73 -8.28
CA SER A 76 -31.18 -26.18 -8.45
C SER A 76 -31.85 -26.86 -7.26
N ASP A 77 -31.52 -26.45 -6.02
CA ASP A 77 -32.09 -26.99 -4.79
C ASP A 77 -33.59 -26.66 -4.67
N ILE A 78 -33.99 -25.44 -5.02
CA ILE A 78 -35.41 -25.05 -5.11
C ILE A 78 -36.15 -25.90 -6.17
N LYS A 79 -35.53 -26.17 -7.31
CA LYS A 79 -36.10 -27.02 -8.37
C LYS A 79 -36.22 -28.48 -7.96
N ALA A 80 -35.26 -28.99 -7.17
CA ALA A 80 -35.26 -30.33 -6.60
C ALA A 80 -36.16 -30.48 -5.37
N GLY A 81 -36.72 -29.37 -4.84
CA GLY A 81 -37.59 -29.37 -3.66
C GLY A 81 -36.84 -29.60 -2.34
N VAL A 82 -35.53 -29.34 -2.31
CA VAL A 82 -34.66 -29.54 -1.15
C VAL A 82 -34.29 -28.17 -0.58
N GLY A 83 -34.32 -28.01 0.76
CA GLY A 83 -34.08 -26.75 1.46
C GLY A 83 -35.35 -26.02 1.92
N SER A 84 -35.19 -24.92 2.68
CA SER A 84 -36.29 -24.22 3.36
C SER A 84 -37.38 -23.66 2.42
N LEU A 85 -37.02 -23.32 1.18
CA LEU A 85 -37.95 -22.86 0.15
C LEU A 85 -38.54 -24.00 -0.69
N GLY A 86 -37.83 -25.12 -0.86
CA GLY A 86 -38.34 -26.31 -1.54
C GLY A 86 -39.46 -27.02 -0.75
N GLY A 87 -39.40 -26.95 0.58
CA GLY A 87 -40.45 -27.44 1.47
C GLY A 87 -41.78 -26.68 1.34
N LEU A 88 -41.75 -25.37 1.05
CA LEU A 88 -42.94 -24.54 0.86
C LEU A 88 -43.77 -24.94 -0.37
N LYS A 89 -43.12 -25.50 -1.42
CA LYS A 89 -43.81 -25.97 -2.63
C LYS A 89 -44.48 -27.35 -2.45
N LYS A 90 -44.10 -28.10 -1.41
CA LYS A 90 -44.68 -29.41 -1.09
C LYS A 90 -45.90 -29.30 -0.17
N SER A 91 -46.11 -28.13 0.43
CA SER A 91 -47.21 -27.83 1.37
C SER A 91 -48.33 -26.95 0.79
N LEU A 92 -48.25 -26.61 -0.49
CA LEU A 92 -49.29 -25.90 -1.27
C LEU A 92 -49.88 -26.87 -2.29
#